data_AF-A0A4Q6E388-F1
#
_entry.id   AF-A0A4Q6E388-F1
#
_cell.length_a   1.000
_cell.length_b   1.000
_cell.length_c   1.000
_cell.angle_alpha   90.00
_cell.angle_beta   90.00
_cell.angle_gamma   90.00
#
_symmetry.space_group_name_H-M   'P 1'
#
loop_
_entity.id
_entity.type
_entity.pdbx_description
1 polymer ?
#
loop_
_entity_poly.entity_id
_entity_poly.type
_entity_poly.pdbx_seq_one_letter_code
_entity_poly.pdbx_strand_id
1 'polypeptide(L)' 'MRLDYPLDPPQGPGLFLQKQALTRDAEIGGTVEYVVTLRNVSGMLLNNVVVRDVLPRGFTFVEGTARRDAIAPD' A
#
# COMPACT_ATOMS: atom_id res chain seq x y z
N MET A 1 -2.73 19.66 -13.58
CA MET A 1 -3.34 18.31 -13.63
C MET A 1 -2.98 17.63 -12.31
N ARG A 2 -3.94 17.49 -11.39
CA ARG A 2 -3.71 16.82 -10.09
C ARG A 2 -4.43 15.47 -10.17
N LEU A 3 -3.68 14.39 -10.19
CA LEU A 3 -4.24 13.05 -10.29
C LEU A 3 -4.52 12.54 -8.88
N ASP A 4 -5.77 12.70 -8.45
CA ASP A 4 -6.29 12.07 -7.23
C ASP A 4 -7.11 10.83 -7.67
N TYR A 5 -6.67 9.60 -7.33
CA TYR A 5 -7.53 8.41 -7.34
C TYR A 5 -7.20 7.48 -6.15
N PRO A 6 -8.11 7.30 -5.16
CA PRO A 6 -7.87 6.57 -3.91
C PRO A 6 -8.45 5.14 -3.96
N LEU A 7 -7.82 4.07 -3.44
CA LEU A 7 -8.37 2.72 -3.67
C LEU A 7 -8.09 1.58 -2.66
N ASP A 8 -7.70 1.84 -1.41
CA ASP A 8 -7.80 0.75 -0.43
C ASP A 8 -9.21 0.77 0.19
N PRO A 9 -10.06 -0.26 -0.03
CA PRO A 9 -11.30 -0.38 0.73
C PRO A 9 -10.99 -0.40 2.23
N PRO A 10 -11.93 0.04 3.11
CA PRO A 10 -11.75 -0.11 4.55
C PRO A 10 -11.46 -1.58 4.85
N GLN A 11 -10.26 -1.84 5.39
CA GLN A 11 -9.75 -3.19 5.61
C GLN A 11 -10.43 -3.80 6.84
N GLY A 12 -11.73 -4.08 6.77
CA GLY A 12 -12.48 -4.65 7.88
C GLY A 12 -12.49 -3.79 9.17
N PRO A 13 -13.07 -4.31 10.27
CA PRO A 13 -13.14 -3.59 11.52
C PRO A 13 -11.75 -3.47 12.16
N GLY A 14 -11.29 -2.23 12.35
CA GLY A 14 -10.12 -1.92 13.17
C GLY A 14 -8.75 -2.16 12.52
N LEU A 15 -8.67 -2.19 11.19
CA LEU A 15 -7.40 -1.96 10.49
C LEU A 15 -7.42 -0.58 9.84
N PHE A 16 -6.28 0.08 9.91
CA PHE A 16 -5.96 1.26 9.12
C PHE A 16 -4.95 0.88 8.05
N LEU A 17 -5.23 1.25 6.80
CA LEU A 17 -4.36 1.01 5.66
C LEU A 17 -4.17 2.31 4.90
N GLN A 18 -2.92 2.60 4.55
CA GLN A 18 -2.55 3.73 3.73
C GLN A 18 -1.49 3.30 2.72
N LYS A 19 -1.68 3.68 1.47
CA LYS A 19 -0.69 3.54 0.40
C LYS A 19 -0.24 4.91 -0.07
N GLN A 20 1.07 5.08 -0.22
CA GLN A 20 1.67 6.33 -0.65
C GLN A 20 2.71 6.06 -1.74
N ALA A 21 2.59 6.76 -2.87
CA ALA A 21 3.65 6.81 -3.88
C ALA A 21 4.80 7.68 -3.37
N LEU A 22 6.04 7.25 -3.58
CA LEU A 22 7.23 8.04 -3.22
C LEU A 22 7.55 9.12 -4.25
N THR A 23 6.97 9.03 -5.45
CA THR A 23 7.04 10.06 -6.50
C THR A 23 5.64 10.52 -6.90
N ARG A 24 5.55 11.76 -7.36
CA ARG A 24 4.32 12.33 -7.96
C ARG A 24 4.24 12.09 -9.46
N ASP A 25 5.39 11.92 -10.09
CA ASP A 25 5.53 11.76 -11.53
C ASP A 25 5.94 10.33 -11.85
N ALA A 26 5.29 9.77 -12.86
CA ALA A 26 5.56 8.43 -13.37
C ALA A 26 5.91 8.53 -14.85
N GLU A 27 7.04 7.94 -15.25
CA GLU A 27 7.47 7.87 -16.64
C GLU A 27 7.08 6.52 -17.25
N ILE A 28 6.73 6.53 -18.54
CA ILE A 28 6.44 5.28 -19.27
C ILE A 28 7.71 4.43 -19.31
N GLY A 29 7.62 3.18 -18.86
CA GLY A 29 8.76 2.28 -18.71
C GLY A 29 9.59 2.49 -17.44
N GLY A 30 9.27 3.53 -16.65
CA GLY A 30 9.84 3.74 -15.32
C GLY A 30 9.19 2.89 -14.23
N THR A 31 9.72 2.99 -13.02
CA THR A 31 9.16 2.35 -11.82
C THR A 31 8.70 3.41 -10.82
N VAL A 32 7.56 3.17 -10.18
CA VAL A 32 7.06 3.98 -9.05
C VAL A 32 7.12 3.13 -7.80
N GLU A 33 7.92 3.56 -6.82
CA GLU A 33 7.97 2.91 -5.51
C GLU A 33 6.80 3.37 -4.64
N TYR A 34 6.18 2.41 -3.94
CA TYR A 34 5.07 2.65 -3.03
C TYR A 34 5.42 2.16 -1.63
N VAL A 35 4.98 2.92 -0.63
CA VAL A 35 4.96 2.50 0.77
C VAL A 35 3.53 2.16 1.15
N VAL A 36 3.33 0.97 1.70
CA VAL A 36 2.04 0.49 2.21
C VAL A 36 2.15 0.33 3.72
N THR A 37 1.38 1.13 4.44
CA THR A 37 1.35 1.16 5.91
C THR A 37 0.08 0.51 6.40
N LEU A 38 0.21 -0.61 7.11
CA LEU A 38 -0.89 -1.31 7.77
C LEU A 38 -0.75 -1.18 9.29
N ARG A 39 -1.83 -0.75 9.96
CA ARG A 39 -1.89 -0.64 11.42
C ARG A 39 -3.14 -1.32 11.96
N ASN A 40 -2.95 -2.16 12.98
CA ASN A 40 -4.04 -2.68 13.79
C ASN A 40 -4.45 -1.64 14.84
N VAL A 41 -5.67 -1.13 14.74
CA VAL A 41 -6.28 -0.17 15.66
C VAL A 41 -7.50 -0.74 16.39
N SER A 42 -7.74 -2.06 16.27
CA SER A 42 -8.89 -2.75 16.86
C SER A 42 -8.78 -2.99 18.37
N GLY A 43 -7.56 -2.88 18.94
CA GLY A 43 -7.27 -3.27 20.32
C GLY A 43 -7.24 -4.78 20.57
N MET A 44 -7.49 -5.60 19.55
CA MET A 44 -7.46 -7.06 19.61
C MET A 44 -6.36 -7.61 18.71
N LEU A 45 -5.88 -8.82 18.99
CA LEU A 45 -4.99 -9.52 18.06
C LEU A 45 -5.77 -9.90 16.80
N LEU A 46 -5.27 -9.46 15.63
CA LEU A 46 -5.82 -9.83 14.33
C LEU A 46 -4.99 -10.96 13.73
N ASN A 47 -5.67 -12.02 13.32
CA ASN A 47 -5.07 -13.17 12.65
C ASN A 47 -5.48 -13.18 11.17
N ASN A 48 -4.66 -13.81 10.32
CA ASN A 48 -4.96 -14.02 8.90
C ASN A 48 -5.28 -12.71 8.12
N VAL A 49 -4.57 -11.63 8.43
CA VAL A 49 -4.73 -10.36 7.71
C VAL A 49 -4.19 -10.51 6.29
N VAL A 50 -5.03 -10.22 5.30
CA VAL A 50 -4.68 -10.24 3.87
C VAL A 50 -4.83 -8.83 3.32
N VAL A 51 -3.78 -8.31 2.70
CA VAL A 51 -3.78 -7.03 1.97
C VAL A 51 -3.82 -7.32 0.47
N ARG A 52 -4.74 -6.68 -0.25
CA ARG A 52 -4.86 -6.80 -1.70
C ARG A 52 -4.73 -5.43 -2.36
N ASP A 53 -3.60 -5.22 -3.03
CA ASP A 53 -3.32 -4.01 -3.81
C ASP A 53 -3.68 -4.23 -5.28
N VAL A 54 -4.67 -3.50 -5.78
CA VAL A 54 -5.08 -3.54 -7.19
C VAL A 54 -4.39 -2.39 -7.92
N LEU A 55 -3.41 -2.71 -8.74
CA LEU A 55 -2.64 -1.71 -9.47
C LEU A 55 -3.50 -0.98 -10.53
N PRO A 56 -3.31 0.34 -10.71
CA PRO A 56 -3.92 1.08 -11.81
C PRO A 56 -3.53 0.50 -13.17
N ARG A 57 -4.38 0.69 -14.18
CA ARG A 57 -4.08 0.28 -15.56
C ARG A 57 -2.77 0.91 -16.03
N GLY A 58 -1.97 0.15 -16.77
CA GLY A 58 -0.66 0.58 -17.27
C GLY A 58 0.49 0.33 -16.29
N PHE A 59 0.20 -0.03 -15.03
CA PHE A 59 1.20 -0.50 -14.08
C PHE A 59 1.21 -2.01 -14.01
N THR A 60 2.38 -2.58 -13.79
CA THR A 60 2.58 -3.99 -13.44
C THR A 60 3.47 -4.05 -12.22
N PHE A 61 3.22 -5.01 -11.34
CA PHE A 61 4.08 -5.23 -10.18
C PHE A 61 5.43 -5.80 -10.65
N VAL A 62 6.52 -5.22 -10.15
CA VAL A 62 7.87 -5.74 -10.39
C VAL A 62 8.18 -6.79 -9.33
N GLU A 63 8.30 -8.04 -9.74
CA GLU A 63 8.57 -9.16 -8.85
C GLU A 63 9.85 -8.92 -8.01
N GLY A 64 9.82 -9.33 -6.74
CA GLY A 64 10.95 -9.17 -5.82
C GLY A 64 11.12 -7.78 -5.21
N THR A 65 10.28 -6.80 -5.56
CA THR A 65 10.40 -5.43 -5.01
C THR A 65 9.61 -5.21 -3.72
N ALA A 66 8.63 -6.09 -3.42
CA ALA A 66 7.88 -6.01 -2.17
C ALA A 66 8.74 -6.48 -1.00
N ARG A 67 8.94 -5.58 -0.04
CA ARG A 67 9.68 -5.82 1.20
C ARG A 67 8.89 -5.27 2.38
N ARG A 68 8.96 -5.96 3.51
CA ARG A 68 8.44 -5.46 4.77
C ARG A 68 9.56 -4.72 5.48
N ASP A 69 9.36 -3.44 5.76
CA ASP A 69 10.30 -2.72 6.62
C ASP A 69 10.30 -3.37 8.01
N ALA A 70 11.48 -3.69 8.53
CA ALA A 70 11.64 -4.40 9.81
C ALA A 70 11.32 -3.54 11.04
N ILE A 71 10.83 -2.31 10.86
CA ILE A 71 10.59 -1.36 11.94
C ILE A 71 9.27 -1.73 12.63
N ALA A 72 9.37 -2.49 13.72
CA ALA A 72 8.37 -2.41 14.77
C ALA A 72 8.43 -0.98 15.34
N PRO A 73 7.31 -0.25 15.47
CA PRO A 73 7.32 0.95 16.27
C PRO A 73 7.68 0.55 17.71
N ASP A 74 8.67 1.24 18.28
CA ASP A 74 8.98 1.19 19.72
C ASP A 74 7.74 1.48 20.59
#